data_AF-A0A7C7D297-F1
#
_entry.id   AF-A0A7C7D297-F1
#
_cell.length_a   1.000
_cell.length_b   1.000
_cell.length_c   1.000
_cell.angle_alpha   90.00
_cell.angle_beta   90.00
_cell.angle_gamma   90.00
#
_symmetry.space_group_name_H-M   'P 1'
#
loop_
_entity.id
_entity.type
_entity.pdbx_description
1 polymer ?
#
loop_
_entity_poly.entity_id
_entity_poly.type
_entity_poly.pdbx_seq_one_letter_code
_entity_poly.pdbx_strand_id
1 'polypeptide(L)' 'MESCYKNELITSYFHIGVYDGEKLIGYVDTVSNGVTDAYIQNLMVHPEYHGKGIGTELMNRTIAYSRKFASLIT' A
#
# COMPACT_ATOMS: atom_id res chain seq x y z
N MET A 1 -19.04 10.62 3.95
CA MET A 1 -17.81 9.79 3.94
C MET A 1 -17.83 8.80 2.79
N GLU A 2 -18.87 7.96 2.64
CA GLU A 2 -18.90 6.97 1.55
C GLU A 2 -18.99 7.55 0.13
N SER A 3 -19.56 8.75 -0.03
CA SER A 3 -19.65 9.42 -1.34
C SER A 3 -18.29 9.70 -1.98
N CYS A 4 -17.23 9.80 -1.18
CA CYS A 4 -15.87 10.03 -1.65
C CYS A 4 -15.35 8.82 -2.44
N TYR A 5 -15.71 7.58 -2.07
CA TYR A 5 -15.20 6.36 -2.73
C TYR A 5 -15.65 6.17 -4.18
N LYS A 6 -16.63 6.94 -4.64
CA LYS A 6 -17.08 6.94 -6.04
C LYS A 6 -16.40 8.04 -6.87
N ASN A 7 -15.53 8.83 -6.26
CA ASN A 7 -14.83 9.90 -6.94
C ASN A 7 -13.66 9.34 -7.75
N GLU A 8 -13.61 9.67 -9.04
CA GLU A 8 -12.59 9.22 -10.00
C GLU A 8 -11.16 9.63 -9.61
N LEU A 9 -11.02 10.66 -8.76
CA LEU A 9 -9.74 11.11 -8.21
C LEU A 9 -9.19 10.17 -7.13
N ILE A 10 -10.02 9.29 -6.55
CA ILE A 10 -9.60 8.30 -5.57
C ILE A 10 -9.21 7.03 -6.32
N THR A 11 -7.96 7.00 -6.78
CA THR A 11 -7.38 5.84 -7.45
C THR A 11 -6.20 5.32 -6.65
N SER A 12 -6.27 4.03 -6.28
CA SER A 12 -5.14 3.33 -5.68
C SER A 12 -4.11 3.03 -6.75
N TYR A 13 -2.88 3.41 -6.49
CA TYR A 13 -1.77 3.13 -7.39
C TYR A 13 -1.24 1.71 -7.22
N PHE A 14 -1.04 1.30 -5.97
CA PHE A 14 -0.55 -0.01 -5.61
C PHE A 14 -1.00 -0.35 -4.19
N HIS A 15 -1.58 -1.54 -4.03
CA HIS A 15 -2.04 -2.04 -2.75
C HIS A 15 -1.70 -3.52 -2.58
N ILE A 16 -1.57 -3.96 -1.33
CA ILE A 16 -1.37 -5.37 -0.97
C ILE A 16 -2.31 -5.68 0.19
N GLY A 17 -3.07 -6.77 0.06
CA GLY A 17 -3.77 -7.40 1.18
C GLY A 17 -3.02 -8.63 1.67
N VAL A 18 -2.93 -8.80 2.99
CA VAL A 18 -2.36 -9.98 3.65
C VAL A 18 -3.49 -10.71 4.35
N TYR A 19 -3.64 -11.99 4.04
CA TYR A 19 -4.73 -12.81 4.55
C TYR A 19 -4.20 -13.99 5.37
N ASP A 20 -4.89 -14.29 6.46
CA ASP A 20 -4.81 -15.57 7.17
C ASP A 20 -6.14 -16.31 6.95
N GLY A 21 -6.13 -17.29 6.05
CA GLY A 21 -7.35 -17.85 5.47
C GLY A 21 -8.18 -16.76 4.77
N GLU A 22 -9.41 -16.53 5.23
CA GLU A 22 -10.29 -15.48 4.71
C GLU A 22 -10.17 -14.15 5.48
N LYS A 23 -9.41 -14.10 6.58
CA LYS A 23 -9.27 -12.91 7.42
C LYS A 23 -8.21 -11.98 6.83
N LEU A 24 -8.59 -10.75 6.46
CA LEU A 24 -7.63 -9.69 6.15
C LEU A 24 -6.90 -9.27 7.44
N ILE A 25 -5.61 -9.57 7.52
CA ILE A 25 -4.76 -9.31 8.69
C ILE A 25 -3.74 -8.19 8.47
N GLY A 26 -3.59 -7.70 7.25
CA GLY A 26 -2.73 -6.56 6.94
C GLY A 26 -3.07 -5.96 5.59
N TYR A 27 -2.85 -4.66 5.44
CA TYR A 27 -3.13 -3.94 4.21
C TYR A 27 -2.18 -2.77 4.05
N VAL A 28 -1.74 -2.54 2.82
CA VAL A 28 -1.07 -1.30 2.41
C VAL A 28 -1.73 -0.77 1.15
N ASP A 29 -1.84 0.54 1.03
CA ASP A 29 -2.28 1.23 -0.17
C ASP A 29 -1.46 2.49 -0.40
N THR A 30 -1.26 2.80 -1.67
CA THR A 30 -0.48 3.93 -2.11
C THR A 30 -1.20 4.73 -3.19
N VAL A 31 -0.87 6.01 -3.25
CA VAL A 31 -1.24 6.91 -4.35
C VAL A 31 0.04 7.47 -4.97
N SER A 32 0.04 7.66 -6.27
CA SER A 32 1.23 8.09 -7.03
C SER A 32 0.78 8.80 -8.30
N ASN A 33 1.56 9.79 -8.72
CA ASN A 33 1.42 10.37 -10.06
C ASN A 33 2.04 9.48 -11.16
N GLY A 34 2.69 8.36 -10.81
CA GLY A 34 3.34 7.43 -11.73
C GLY A 34 4.68 7.91 -12.30
N VAL A 35 5.17 9.07 -11.86
CA VAL A 35 6.35 9.74 -12.42
C VAL A 35 7.41 10.00 -11.35
N THR A 36 7.05 10.64 -10.24
CA THR A 36 8.03 11.16 -9.27
C THR A 36 7.76 10.78 -7.82
N ASP A 37 6.51 10.49 -7.45
CA ASP A 37 6.13 10.26 -6.05
C ASP A 37 5.37 8.95 -5.85
N ALA A 38 5.38 8.46 -4.62
CA ALA A 38 4.47 7.42 -4.16
C ALA A 38 4.22 7.66 -2.67
N TYR A 39 2.98 8.01 -2.32
CA TYR A 39 2.57 8.20 -0.94
C TYR A 39 1.92 6.93 -0.41
N ILE A 40 2.32 6.53 0.79
CA ILE A 40 1.65 5.46 1.52
C ILE A 40 0.43 6.07 2.20
N GLN A 41 -0.75 5.80 1.67
CA GLN A 41 -2.01 6.34 2.19
C GLN A 41 -2.47 5.55 3.41
N ASN A 42 -2.39 4.22 3.31
CA ASN A 42 -2.80 3.31 4.37
C ASN A 42 -1.71 2.27 4.60
N LEU A 43 -1.39 1.99 5.86
CA LEU A 43 -0.60 0.84 6.28
C LEU A 43 -1.12 0.36 7.62
N MET A 44 -1.65 -0.86 7.64
CA MET A 44 -2.26 -1.43 8.82
C MET A 44 -1.97 -2.91 8.93
N VAL A 45 -1.82 -3.37 10.17
CA VAL A 45 -1.73 -4.78 10.54
C VAL A 45 -2.72 -5.00 11.67
N HIS A 46 -3.40 -6.13 11.66
CA HIS A 46 -4.33 -6.48 12.74
C HIS A 46 -3.53 -6.59 14.06
N PRO A 47 -4.00 -6.02 15.19
CA PRO A 47 -3.21 -5.94 16.43
C PRO A 47 -2.63 -7.26 16.93
N GLU A 48 -3.38 -8.36 16.84
CA GLU A 48 -2.92 -9.73 17.20
C GLU A 48 -1.76 -10.26 16.33
N TYR A 49 -1.48 -9.60 15.21
CA TYR A 49 -0.45 -9.96 14.25
C TYR A 49 0.72 -8.96 14.26
N HIS A 50 0.71 -7.98 15.18
CA HIS A 50 1.85 -7.09 15.43
C HIS A 50 3.08 -7.86 15.93
N GLY A 51 4.27 -7.29 15.70
CA GLY A 51 5.54 -7.90 16.11
C GLY A 51 5.97 -9.11 15.26
N LYS A 52 5.18 -9.53 14.26
CA LYS A 52 5.47 -10.68 13.39
C LYS A 52 6.13 -10.31 12.05
N GLY A 53 6.56 -9.06 11.89
CA GLY A 53 7.23 -8.58 10.67
C GLY A 53 6.33 -8.28 9.46
N ILE A 54 5.00 -8.45 9.57
CA ILE A 54 4.06 -8.24 8.45
C ILE A 54 4.11 -6.80 7.93
N GLY A 55 4.12 -5.80 8.83
CA GLY A 55 4.20 -4.40 8.44
C GLY A 55 5.51 -4.06 7.71
N THR A 56 6.62 -4.66 8.16
CA THR A 56 7.93 -4.53 7.52
C THR A 56 7.91 -5.12 6.11
N GLU A 57 7.34 -6.31 5.93
CA GLU A 57 7.25 -6.96 4.62
C GLU A 57 6.35 -6.19 3.66
N LEU A 58 5.20 -5.69 4.14
CA LEU A 58 4.34 -4.79 3.38
C LEU A 58 5.12 -3.56 2.88
N MET A 59 5.86 -2.90 3.77
CA MET A 59 6.68 -1.74 3.41
C MET A 59 7.77 -2.08 2.40
N ASN A 60 8.50 -3.18 2.62
CA ASN A 60 9.57 -3.61 1.72
C ASN A 60 9.05 -3.86 0.31
N ARG A 61 7.92 -4.55 0.17
CA ARG A 61 7.29 -4.82 -1.13
C ARG A 61 6.81 -3.54 -1.79
N THR A 62 6.20 -2.64 -1.03
CA THR A 62 5.77 -1.33 -1.54
C THR A 62 6.96 -0.52 -2.06
N ILE A 63 8.04 -0.39 -1.28
CA ILE A 63 9.25 0.33 -1.70
C ILE A 63 9.88 -0.34 -2.94
N ALA A 64 9.97 -1.67 -2.96
CA ALA A 64 10.50 -2.41 -4.10
C ALA A 64 9.68 -2.15 -5.37
N TYR A 65 8.35 -2.08 -5.26
CA TYR A 65 7.48 -1.72 -6.37
C TYR A 65 7.69 -0.27 -6.82
N SER A 66 7.75 0.68 -5.89
CA SER A 66 7.93 2.11 -6.17
C SER A 66 9.28 2.46 -6.80
N ARG A 67 10.33 1.65 -6.57
CA ARG A 67 11.66 1.87 -7.18
C ARG A 67 11.67 1.80 -8.70
N LYS A 68 10.64 1.23 -9.34
CA LYS A 68 10.52 1.16 -10.81
C LYS A 68 10.48 2.54 -11.50
N PHE A 69 10.11 3.60 -10.78
CA PHE A 69 10.04 4.96 -11.33
C PHE A 69 11.32 5.77 -11.07
N ALA A 70 12.04 5.45 -9.99
CA ALA A 70 13.31 6.11 -9.67
C ALA A 70 14.38 5.88 -10.76
N SER A 71 14.30 4.76 -11.49
CA SER A 71 15.19 4.47 -12.61
C SER A 71 14.88 5.21 -13.91
N LEU A 72 13.77 5.96 -13.98
CA LEU A 72 13.43 6.76 -15.17
C LEU A 72 14.08 8.16 -15.16
N ILE A 73 14.68 8.56 -14.04
CA ILE A 73 15.21 9.91 -13.81
C ILE A 73 16.71 9.92 -13.47
N THR A 74 17.38 8.76 -13.53
CA THR A 74 18.83 8.59 -13.29
C THR A 74 19.49 8.02 -14.53
#